data_AF-A0A414X393-F1
#
_entry.id   AF-A0A414X393-F1
#
_cell.length_a   1.000
_cell.length_b   1.000
_cell.length_c   1.000
_cell.angle_alpha   90.00
_cell.angle_beta   90.00
_cell.angle_gamma   90.00
#
_symmetry.space_group_name_H-M   'P 1'
#
loop_
_entity.id
_entity.type
_entity.pdbx_description
1 polymer ?
#
loop_
_entity_poly.entity_id
_entity_poly.type
_entity_poly.pdbx_seq_one_letter_code
_entity_poly.pdbx_strand_id
1 'polypeptide(L)'
;MKAITIKQPWASLIVHGIKDIENRSWRTNFRGRVLIHASGSHGRKFSVDLTDAQSKAAFATIAKETMFGNMPFGSIIGSVEIVDCVQNHPSIWADKGVYNWVLANPILFPEPIPVKGKLSFWEYDRIQEPESDGYHKNCMCRICVDEKVQITSMGDYFVCRYCGGRWYK
;
A
#
# COMPACT_ATOMS: atom_id res chain seq x y z
N MET A 1 -7.40 -3.96 10.07
CA MET A 1 -5.99 -4.04 9.63
C MET A 1 -5.32 -2.70 9.88
N LYS A 2 -4.02 -2.69 10.20
CA LYS A 2 -3.26 -1.45 10.33
C LYS A 2 -3.11 -0.74 8.98
N ALA A 3 -3.05 0.58 9.03
CA ALA A 3 -2.81 1.44 7.90
C ALA A 3 -1.74 2.48 8.23
N ILE A 4 -1.04 2.97 7.19
CA ILE A 4 -0.12 4.09 7.28
C ILE A 4 -0.38 5.10 6.17
N THR A 5 -0.36 6.38 6.52
CA THR A 5 -0.50 7.46 5.55
C THR A 5 0.89 7.85 4.99
N ILE A 6 0.98 7.85 3.67
CA ILE A 6 2.18 8.14 2.88
C ILE A 6 1.84 9.22 1.85
N LYS A 7 2.78 10.15 1.63
CA LYS A 7 2.61 11.22 0.62
C LYS A 7 2.78 10.66 -0.79
N GLN A 8 2.08 11.25 -1.76
CA GLN A 8 2.38 11.01 -3.16
C GLN A 8 3.72 11.65 -3.56
N PRO A 9 4.46 11.06 -4.51
CA PRO A 9 4.10 9.85 -5.28
C PRO A 9 4.47 8.52 -4.59
N TRP A 10 5.10 8.58 -3.41
CA TRP A 10 5.67 7.40 -2.73
C TRP A 10 4.64 6.32 -2.43
N ALA A 11 3.43 6.72 -2.04
CA ALA A 11 2.33 5.79 -1.81
C ALA A 11 2.05 4.92 -3.05
N SER A 12 1.99 5.55 -4.22
CA SER A 12 1.79 4.84 -5.50
C SER A 12 2.98 3.94 -5.82
N LEU A 13 4.21 4.44 -5.67
CA LEU A 13 5.41 3.65 -5.96
C LEU A 13 5.51 2.40 -5.08
N ILE A 14 5.04 2.47 -3.82
CA ILE A 14 5.01 1.31 -2.92
C ILE A 14 4.00 0.27 -3.39
N VAL A 15 2.75 0.65 -3.67
CA VAL A 15 1.71 -0.32 -4.05
C VAL A 15 1.89 -0.88 -5.47
N HIS A 16 2.63 -0.17 -6.33
CA HIS A 16 3.11 -0.67 -7.63
C HIS A 16 4.39 -1.53 -7.50
N GLY A 17 4.94 -1.70 -6.29
CA GLY A 17 6.13 -2.53 -6.05
C GLY A 17 7.45 -1.96 -6.54
N ILE A 18 7.50 -0.65 -6.82
CA ILE A 18 8.69 0.04 -7.31
C ILE A 18 9.57 0.50 -6.15
N LYS A 19 8.96 1.03 -5.09
CA LYS A 19 9.64 1.47 -3.86
C LYS A 19 9.49 0.41 -2.79
N ASP A 20 10.58 -0.29 -2.49
CA ASP A 20 10.67 -1.41 -1.54
C ASP A 20 11.02 -0.96 -0.10
N ILE A 21 11.20 0.34 0.12
CA ILE A 21 11.56 0.90 1.43
C ILE A 21 10.65 2.06 1.79
N GLU A 22 10.10 2.04 3.01
CA GLU A 22 9.52 3.22 3.65
C GLU A 22 10.51 3.80 4.68
N ASN A 23 10.85 5.08 4.53
CA ASN A 23 11.83 5.76 5.39
C ASN A 23 11.11 6.50 6.53
N ARG A 24 11.49 6.22 7.79
CA ARG A 24 10.89 6.84 8.98
C ARG A 24 11.94 7.21 10.01
N SER A 25 11.70 8.30 10.73
CA SER A 25 12.55 8.72 11.86
C SER A 25 12.45 7.81 13.10
N TRP A 26 11.51 6.86 13.09
CA TRP A 26 11.24 5.98 14.22
C TRP A 26 11.17 4.51 13.80
N ARG A 27 11.58 3.64 14.73
CA ARG A 27 11.62 2.18 14.55
C ARG A 27 10.24 1.57 14.73
N THR A 28 9.91 0.56 13.93
CA THR A 28 8.75 -0.30 14.19
C THR A 28 9.15 -1.75 14.49
N ASN A 29 8.50 -2.35 15.48
CA ASN A 29 8.55 -3.79 15.72
C ASN A 29 7.40 -4.55 15.02
N PHE A 30 6.47 -3.83 14.40
CA PHE A 30 5.39 -4.45 13.65
C PHE A 30 5.95 -5.18 12.43
N ARG A 31 5.45 -6.39 12.19
CA ARG A 31 5.69 -7.21 11.00
C ARG A 31 4.36 -7.77 10.53
N GLY A 32 4.12 -7.71 9.23
CA GLY A 32 2.84 -8.11 8.64
C GLY A 32 2.28 -7.07 7.68
N ARG A 33 1.04 -7.27 7.25
CA ARG A 33 0.41 -6.48 6.20
C ARG A 33 -0.16 -5.18 6.75
N VAL A 34 0.09 -4.09 6.03
CA VAL A 34 -0.47 -2.77 6.30
C VAL A 34 -1.11 -2.20 5.05
N LEU A 35 -2.17 -1.43 5.26
CA LEU A 35 -2.81 -0.65 4.21
C LEU A 35 -1.99 0.62 3.92
N ILE A 36 -1.85 0.95 2.64
CA ILE A 36 -1.19 2.17 2.18
C ILE A 36 -2.25 3.21 1.85
N HIS A 37 -2.29 4.27 2.65
CA HIS A 37 -3.14 5.43 2.43
C HIS A 37 -2.35 6.54 1.75
N ALA A 38 -2.83 7.02 0.60
CA ALA A 38 -2.31 8.20 -0.07
C ALA A 38 -2.83 9.46 0.64
N SER A 39 -1.93 10.26 1.21
CA SER A 39 -2.25 11.55 1.85
C SER A 39 -3.06 12.46 0.91
N GLY A 40 -3.88 13.37 1.45
CA GLY A 40 -4.58 14.39 0.64
C GLY A 40 -3.62 15.43 0.02
N SER A 41 -3.94 15.95 -1.18
CA SER A 41 -3.06 16.87 -1.92
C SER A 41 -3.08 18.32 -1.40
N HIS A 42 -4.16 18.80 -0.78
CA HIS A 42 -4.32 20.21 -0.35
C HIS A 42 -3.89 21.25 -1.41
N GLY A 43 -4.05 20.94 -2.71
CA GLY A 43 -3.61 21.82 -3.80
C GLY A 43 -2.09 21.94 -3.99
N ARG A 44 -1.29 21.17 -3.25
CA ARG A 44 0.17 21.18 -3.36
C ARG A 44 0.61 20.29 -4.53
N LYS A 45 1.35 20.88 -5.47
CA LYS A 45 2.21 20.12 -6.38
C LYS A 45 3.29 19.44 -5.55
N PHE A 46 3.51 18.15 -5.77
CA PHE A 46 4.64 17.46 -5.16
C PHE A 46 5.87 17.66 -6.06
N SER A 47 6.97 18.11 -5.48
CA SER A 47 8.29 18.00 -6.09
C SER A 47 8.94 16.74 -5.55
N VAL A 48 9.47 15.92 -6.44
CA VAL A 48 10.17 14.69 -6.08
C VAL A 48 11.61 14.91 -6.49
N ASP A 49 12.50 14.90 -5.51
CA ASP A 49 13.92 14.84 -5.79
C ASP A 49 14.31 13.36 -5.86
N LEU A 50 14.57 12.89 -7.08
CA LEU A 50 14.91 11.50 -7.37
C LEU A 50 16.30 11.46 -7.97
N THR A 51 17.11 10.50 -7.53
CA THR A 51 18.35 10.18 -8.24
C THR A 51 18.04 9.65 -9.64
N ASP A 52 19.00 9.65 -10.56
CA ASP A 52 18.80 9.12 -11.92
C ASP A 52 18.30 7.67 -11.92
N ALA A 53 18.82 6.84 -11.01
CA ALA A 53 18.40 5.44 -10.87
C ALA A 53 16.95 5.33 -10.40
N GLN A 54 16.55 6.13 -9.40
CA GLN A 54 15.17 6.17 -8.91
C GLN A 54 14.22 6.73 -9.97
N SER A 55 14.63 7.78 -10.67
CA SER A 55 13.88 8.38 -11.79
C SER A 55 13.61 7.34 -12.87
N LYS A 56 14.64 6.62 -13.32
CA LYS A 56 14.51 5.55 -14.31
C LYS A 56 13.52 4.47 -13.87
N ALA A 57 13.54 4.09 -12.59
CA ALA A 57 12.64 3.07 -12.05
C ALA A 57 11.19 3.56 -11.90
N ALA A 58 10.97 4.83 -11.53
CA ALA A 58 9.65 5.37 -11.22
C ALA A 58 8.97 6.10 -12.38
N PHE A 59 9.72 6.51 -13.42
CA PHE A 59 9.24 7.42 -14.45
C PHE A 59 7.94 6.97 -15.10
N ALA A 60 7.87 5.72 -15.59
CA ALA A 60 6.69 5.21 -16.27
C ALA A 60 5.43 5.26 -15.39
N THR A 61 5.56 4.88 -14.12
CA THR A 61 4.44 4.87 -13.16
C THR A 61 4.05 6.28 -12.75
N ILE A 62 5.00 7.15 -12.42
CA ILE A 62 4.70 8.56 -12.10
C ILE A 62 4.05 9.23 -13.30
N ALA A 63 4.59 9.04 -14.51
CA ALA A 63 4.05 9.61 -15.74
C ALA A 63 2.60 9.12 -15.97
N LYS A 64 2.34 7.82 -15.86
CA LYS A 64 0.99 7.27 -15.99
C LYS A 64 0.02 7.87 -14.96
N GLU A 65 0.38 7.86 -13.67
CA GLU A 65 -0.50 8.34 -12.60
C GLU A 65 -0.75 9.86 -12.69
N THR A 66 0.23 10.64 -13.14
CA THR A 66 0.13 12.11 -13.23
C THR A 66 -0.48 12.60 -14.55
N MET A 67 -0.09 12.05 -15.70
CA MET A 67 -0.56 12.50 -17.02
C MET A 67 -2.05 12.24 -17.23
N PHE A 68 -2.57 11.15 -16.68
CA PHE A 68 -4.00 10.84 -16.78
C PHE A 68 -4.84 11.45 -15.65
N GLY A 69 -4.23 12.22 -14.73
CA GLY A 69 -4.94 12.81 -13.59
C GLY A 69 -5.51 11.78 -12.61
N ASN A 70 -5.04 10.52 -12.70
CA ASN A 70 -5.59 9.39 -11.95
C ASN A 70 -4.94 9.20 -10.58
N MET A 71 -3.92 10.01 -10.24
CA MET A 71 -3.20 9.85 -8.99
C MET A 71 -4.15 9.98 -7.79
N PRO A 72 -4.31 8.92 -6.98
CA PRO A 72 -5.26 8.93 -5.88
C PRO A 72 -4.74 9.75 -4.70
N PHE A 73 -5.63 10.50 -4.05
CA PHE A 73 -5.36 11.24 -2.83
C PHE A 73 -6.50 11.03 -1.84
N GLY A 74 -6.20 11.03 -0.53
CA GLY A 74 -7.22 10.91 0.51
C GLY A 74 -7.91 9.53 0.54
N SER A 75 -7.21 8.48 0.12
CA SER A 75 -7.77 7.14 -0.01
C SER A 75 -6.73 6.06 0.29
N ILE A 76 -7.20 4.89 0.70
CA ILE A 76 -6.39 3.66 0.75
C ILE A 76 -6.31 3.12 -0.67
N ILE A 77 -5.10 2.88 -1.17
CA ILE A 77 -4.85 2.56 -2.57
C ILE A 77 -4.22 1.17 -2.77
N GLY A 78 -3.89 0.50 -1.66
CA GLY A 78 -3.28 -0.80 -1.70
C GLY A 78 -2.86 -1.26 -0.31
N SER A 79 -2.08 -2.33 -0.29
CA SER A 79 -1.43 -2.84 0.92
C SER A 79 -0.03 -3.36 0.60
N VAL A 80 0.79 -3.50 1.64
CA VAL A 80 2.14 -4.06 1.54
C VAL A 80 2.48 -4.75 2.86
N GLU A 81 3.41 -5.70 2.85
CA GLU A 81 3.95 -6.32 4.06
C GLU A 81 5.20 -5.61 4.53
N ILE A 82 5.25 -5.22 5.81
CA ILE A 82 6.48 -4.82 6.47
C ILE A 82 7.16 -6.10 6.95
N VAL A 83 8.26 -6.47 6.31
CA VAL A 83 8.99 -7.72 6.60
C VAL A 83 10.23 -7.47 7.45
N ASP A 84 10.78 -6.25 7.41
CA ASP A 84 11.87 -5.86 8.29
C ASP A 84 11.90 -4.36 8.60
N CYS A 85 12.73 -3.94 9.55
CA CYS A 85 12.98 -2.55 9.91
C CYS A 85 14.43 -2.42 10.36
N VAL A 86 15.28 -1.93 9.46
CA VAL A 86 16.74 -1.81 9.64
C VAL A 86 17.19 -0.36 9.46
N GLN A 87 18.48 -0.10 9.56
CA GLN A 87 19.08 1.17 9.15
C GLN A 87 20.13 0.91 8.06
N ASN A 88 20.34 1.88 7.19
CA ASN A 88 21.33 1.81 6.10
C ASN A 88 21.10 0.65 5.11
N HIS A 89 19.84 0.32 4.82
CA HIS A 89 19.50 -0.69 3.82
C HIS A 89 20.17 -0.35 2.45
N PRO A 90 20.60 -1.34 1.65
CA PRO A 90 21.32 -1.10 0.40
C PRO A 90 20.44 -0.66 -0.78
N SER A 91 19.11 -0.77 -0.66
CA SER A 91 18.18 -0.32 -1.72
C SER A 91 18.41 1.15 -2.10
N ILE A 92 18.25 1.46 -3.38
CA ILE A 92 18.28 2.84 -3.90
C ILE A 92 17.20 3.73 -3.27
N TRP A 93 16.18 3.13 -2.64
CA TRP A 93 15.07 3.84 -2.00
C TRP A 93 15.28 4.12 -0.51
N ALA A 94 16.43 3.71 0.04
CA ALA A 94 16.75 3.83 1.46
C ALA A 94 17.52 5.12 1.76
N ASP A 95 16.96 5.96 2.63
CA ASP A 95 17.65 7.14 3.13
C ASP A 95 18.62 6.73 4.25
N LYS A 96 19.77 7.39 4.32
CA LYS A 96 20.78 7.16 5.38
C LYS A 96 20.36 7.86 6.68
N GLY A 97 20.76 7.29 7.81
CA GLY A 97 20.52 7.89 9.15
C GLY A 97 19.08 7.77 9.68
N VAL A 98 18.19 7.08 8.97
CA VAL A 98 16.80 6.82 9.39
C VAL A 98 16.51 5.32 9.41
N TYR A 99 15.35 4.94 9.93
CA TYR A 99 14.87 3.56 9.87
C TYR A 99 14.25 3.30 8.49
N ASN A 100 14.73 2.24 7.85
CA ASN A 100 14.26 1.74 6.57
C ASN A 100 13.35 0.54 6.84
N TRP A 101 12.05 0.72 6.66
CA TRP A 101 11.08 -0.37 6.76
C TRP A 101 11.07 -1.11 5.43
N VAL A 102 11.43 -2.39 5.45
CA VAL A 102 11.53 -3.25 4.27
C VAL A 102 10.14 -3.74 3.90
N LEU A 103 9.75 -3.47 2.65
CA LEU A 103 8.42 -3.70 2.13
C LEU A 103 8.43 -4.85 1.12
N ALA A 104 7.45 -5.75 1.23
CA ALA A 104 7.28 -6.88 0.32
C ALA A 104 5.81 -7.13 -0.02
N ASN A 105 5.56 -7.96 -1.03
CA ASN A 105 4.22 -8.43 -1.42
C ASN A 105 3.18 -7.29 -1.56
N PRO A 106 3.49 -6.26 -2.38
CA PRO A 106 2.57 -5.15 -2.60
C PRO A 106 1.31 -5.63 -3.32
N ILE A 107 0.17 -5.09 -2.93
CA ILE A 107 -1.12 -5.30 -3.59
C ILE A 107 -1.66 -3.92 -3.94
N LEU A 108 -1.77 -3.63 -5.23
CA LEU A 108 -2.52 -2.49 -5.74
C LEU A 108 -4.02 -2.80 -5.70
N PHE A 109 -4.82 -1.93 -5.11
CA PHE A 109 -6.27 -2.13 -5.09
C PHE A 109 -6.91 -1.76 -6.43
N PRO A 110 -7.95 -2.48 -6.86
CA PRO A 110 -8.64 -2.20 -8.11
C PRO A 110 -9.34 -0.84 -8.09
N GLU A 111 -9.86 -0.44 -6.92
CA GLU A 111 -10.41 0.89 -6.69
C GLU A 111 -9.89 1.46 -5.37
N PRO A 112 -9.53 2.75 -5.32
CA PRO A 112 -9.19 3.43 -4.08
C PRO A 112 -10.37 3.47 -3.11
N ILE A 113 -10.10 3.36 -1.82
CA ILE A 113 -11.12 3.46 -0.77
C ILE A 113 -11.00 4.82 -0.08
N PRO A 114 -11.95 5.77 -0.29
CA PRO A 114 -11.88 7.09 0.30
C PRO A 114 -11.97 7.04 1.83
N VAL A 115 -10.99 7.63 2.51
CA VAL A 115 -10.95 7.73 3.97
C VAL A 115 -9.97 8.81 4.41
N LYS A 116 -10.27 9.50 5.52
CA LYS A 116 -9.34 10.47 6.09
C LYS A 116 -8.14 9.76 6.73
N GLY A 117 -6.94 10.09 6.26
CA GLY A 117 -5.69 9.58 6.82
C GLY A 117 -5.41 10.07 8.24
N LYS A 118 -4.50 9.40 8.93
CA LYS A 118 -4.08 9.70 10.31
C LYS A 118 -2.57 9.58 10.46
N LEU A 119 -2.02 10.20 11.51
CA LEU A 119 -0.61 10.08 11.86
C LEU A 119 -0.32 8.69 12.46
N SER A 120 0.94 8.26 12.36
CA SER A 120 1.42 6.96 12.85
C SER A 120 0.64 5.78 12.23
N PHE A 121 0.77 4.59 12.81
CA PHE A 121 -0.15 3.50 12.48
C PHE A 121 -1.55 3.84 12.99
N TRP A 122 -2.56 3.48 12.21
CA TRP A 122 -3.94 3.60 12.60
C TRP A 122 -4.75 2.38 12.13
N GLU A 123 -5.83 2.07 12.82
CA GLU A 123 -6.68 0.93 12.49
C GLU A 123 -7.74 1.32 11.45
N TYR A 124 -7.91 0.45 10.47
CA TYR A 124 -9.02 0.47 9.51
C TYR A 124 -9.77 -0.86 9.59
N ASP A 125 -11.07 -0.80 9.87
CA ASP A 125 -11.91 -1.95 10.22
C ASP A 125 -12.61 -2.60 9.03
N ARG A 126 -12.78 -1.87 7.92
CA ARG A 126 -13.47 -2.40 6.72
C ARG A 126 -12.61 -3.37 5.90
N ILE A 127 -11.29 -3.31 6.03
CA ILE A 127 -10.37 -4.32 5.50
C ILE A 127 -9.69 -5.00 6.68
N GLN A 128 -9.83 -6.32 6.74
CA GLN A 128 -9.32 -7.15 7.83
C GLN A 128 -8.29 -8.14 7.30
N GLU A 129 -7.37 -8.58 8.18
CA GLU A 129 -6.55 -9.73 7.85
C GLU A 129 -7.47 -10.95 7.69
N PRO A 130 -7.23 -11.81 6.68
CA PRO A 130 -8.02 -13.01 6.52
C PRO A 130 -7.94 -13.93 7.76
N GLU A 131 -9.10 -14.42 8.22
CA GLU A 131 -9.19 -15.33 9.36
C GLU A 131 -8.97 -16.76 8.91
N SER A 132 -8.20 -17.55 9.67
CA SER A 132 -7.97 -18.95 9.32
C SER A 132 -9.02 -19.88 9.93
N ASP A 133 -9.56 -20.78 9.12
CA ASP A 133 -10.42 -21.89 9.58
C ASP A 133 -9.65 -23.22 9.76
N GLY A 134 -8.31 -23.16 9.72
CA GLY A 134 -7.42 -24.32 9.74
C GLY A 134 -7.04 -24.87 8.36
N TYR A 135 -7.78 -24.52 7.29
CA TYR A 135 -7.52 -24.95 5.92
C TYR A 135 -7.28 -23.78 4.98
N HIS A 136 -8.08 -22.74 5.12
CA HIS A 136 -8.07 -21.56 4.29
C HIS A 136 -7.95 -20.30 5.16
N LYS A 137 -7.63 -19.19 4.49
CA LYS A 137 -7.62 -17.84 5.02
C LYS A 137 -8.80 -17.10 4.41
N ASN A 138 -9.84 -16.85 5.19
CA ASN A 138 -11.13 -16.37 4.74
C ASN A 138 -11.25 -14.85 4.87
N CYS A 139 -11.83 -14.22 3.86
CA CYS A 139 -12.02 -12.77 3.79
C CYS A 139 -13.08 -12.31 4.79
N MET A 140 -12.69 -11.39 5.68
CA MET A 140 -13.59 -10.75 6.66
C MET A 140 -13.89 -9.28 6.34
N CYS A 141 -13.62 -8.87 5.10
CA CYS A 141 -13.74 -7.48 4.66
C CYS A 141 -15.21 -7.04 4.51
N ARG A 142 -15.51 -5.84 4.99
CA ARG A 142 -16.84 -5.19 4.94
C ARG A 142 -16.74 -3.89 4.16
N ILE A 143 -16.33 -4.00 2.90
CA ILE A 143 -16.05 -2.87 2.03
C ILE A 143 -17.30 -2.58 1.19
N CYS A 144 -17.60 -1.30 0.98
CA CYS A 144 -18.71 -0.85 0.16
C CYS A 144 -18.24 -0.65 -1.29
N VAL A 145 -17.86 -1.74 -1.96
CA VAL A 145 -17.49 -1.78 -3.39
C VAL A 145 -18.32 -2.84 -4.09
N ASP A 146 -18.48 -2.74 -5.41
CA ASP A 146 -19.17 -3.78 -6.18
C ASP A 146 -18.45 -5.13 -6.00
N GLU A 147 -19.20 -6.23 -5.83
CA GLU A 147 -18.66 -7.58 -5.67
C GLU A 147 -17.71 -7.93 -6.82
N LYS A 148 -18.04 -7.52 -8.05
CA LYS A 148 -17.19 -7.70 -9.24
C LYS A 148 -15.84 -6.98 -9.12
N VAL A 149 -15.80 -5.88 -8.37
CA VAL A 149 -14.57 -5.14 -8.03
C VAL A 149 -13.85 -5.84 -6.87
N GLN A 150 -14.57 -6.39 -5.91
CA GLN A 150 -13.99 -7.00 -4.72
C GLN A 150 -13.26 -8.32 -4.99
N ILE A 151 -13.76 -9.14 -5.91
CA ILE A 151 -13.28 -10.52 -6.05
C ILE A 151 -12.59 -10.79 -7.38
N THR A 152 -11.76 -11.81 -7.41
CA THR A 152 -11.27 -12.44 -8.63
C THR A 152 -11.47 -13.95 -8.54
N SER A 153 -11.86 -14.58 -9.65
CA SER A 153 -11.98 -16.04 -9.72
C SER A 153 -10.60 -16.68 -9.82
N MET A 154 -10.40 -17.77 -9.09
CA MET A 154 -9.24 -18.67 -9.16
C MET A 154 -9.61 -20.02 -9.79
N GLY A 155 -10.78 -20.12 -10.42
CA GLY A 155 -11.33 -21.34 -11.01
C GLY A 155 -12.44 -21.93 -10.16
N ASP A 156 -12.07 -22.59 -9.07
CA ASP A 156 -12.96 -23.28 -8.12
C ASP A 156 -13.30 -22.46 -6.87
N TYR A 157 -12.62 -21.34 -6.65
CA TYR A 157 -12.91 -20.39 -5.58
C TYR A 157 -12.67 -18.94 -5.99
N PHE A 158 -13.10 -18.01 -5.13
CA PHE A 158 -12.88 -16.58 -5.28
C PHE A 158 -11.94 -16.07 -4.19
N VAL A 159 -11.17 -15.04 -4.50
CA VAL A 159 -10.36 -14.32 -3.50
C VAL A 159 -10.68 -12.84 -3.53
N CYS A 160 -10.65 -12.22 -2.35
CA CYS A 160 -10.79 -10.79 -2.20
C CYS A 160 -9.51 -10.08 -2.65
N ARG A 161 -9.64 -9.18 -3.62
CA ARG A 161 -8.53 -8.35 -4.16
C ARG A 161 -7.96 -7.33 -3.17
N TYR A 162 -8.60 -7.16 -2.01
CA TYR A 162 -8.20 -6.19 -0.99
C TYR A 162 -7.41 -6.81 0.17
N CYS A 163 -7.85 -7.96 0.69
CA CYS A 163 -7.16 -8.65 1.79
C CYS A 163 -6.42 -9.93 1.37
N GLY A 164 -6.65 -10.43 0.16
CA GLY A 164 -6.08 -11.69 -0.33
C GLY A 164 -6.75 -12.95 0.22
N GLY A 165 -7.74 -12.83 1.11
CA GLY A 165 -8.46 -13.96 1.68
C GLY A 165 -9.48 -14.57 0.71
N ARG A 166 -9.75 -15.87 0.87
CA ARG A 166 -10.81 -16.60 0.17
C ARG A 166 -12.16 -15.97 0.47
N TRP A 167 -12.93 -15.68 -0.56
CA TRP A 167 -14.19 -14.99 -0.45
C TRP A 167 -15.35 -15.99 -0.49
N TYR A 168 -16.27 -15.83 0.46
CA TYR A 168 -17.52 -16.57 0.57
C TYR A 168 -18.64 -15.56 0.80
N LYS A 169 -19.79 -15.81 0.18
CA LYS A 169 -20.96 -14.94 0.28
C LYS A 169 -21.72 -15.17 1.59
#